data_AF-A0A918KKB5-F1
#
_entry.id   AF-A0A918KKB5-F1
#
_cell.length_a   1.000
_cell.length_b   1.000
_cell.length_c   1.000
_cell.angle_alpha   90.00
_cell.angle_beta   90.00
_cell.angle_gamma   90.00
#
_symmetry.space_group_name_H-M   'P 1'
#
loop_
_entity.id
_entity.type
_entity.pdbx_description
1 polymer ?
#
loop_
_entity_poly.entity_id
_entity_poly.type
_entity_poly.pdbx_seq_one_letter_code
_entity_poly.pdbx_strand_id
1 'polypeptide(L)'
;MERSTVRGLALPGLLTALMERGLWRHPGDEVLAEAVPWFQDPLVLVSSAEQMESASRSMDMFADDPYCAFFREARGSRADTPLELPWLDVEQAVLIAVTRDPGADGALALDYRTDPSDPRVVGSDFWTDPLLCRWRVVAPTFSAFVTSMGL
;
A
#
# COMPACT_ATOMS: atom_id res chain seq x y z
N MET A 1 4.61 23.93 7.42
CA MET A 1 5.00 22.53 7.66
C MET A 1 5.46 21.95 6.34
N GLU A 2 6.69 21.47 6.27
CA GLU A 2 7.13 20.67 5.12
C GLU A 2 6.30 19.39 5.08
N ARG A 3 5.87 18.98 3.88
CA ARG A 3 5.16 17.71 3.71
C ARG A 3 6.18 16.58 3.86
N SER A 4 5.91 15.63 4.75
CA SER A 4 6.71 14.41 4.83
C SER A 4 6.64 13.66 3.51
N THR A 5 7.80 13.24 2.99
CA THR A 5 7.91 12.47 1.75
C THR A 5 8.43 11.07 2.01
N VAL A 6 7.94 10.09 1.26
CA VAL A 6 8.43 8.70 1.23
C VAL A 6 8.69 8.36 -0.22
N ARG A 7 9.90 7.90 -0.56
CA ARG A 7 10.31 7.58 -1.94
C ARG A 7 10.09 8.72 -2.94
N GLY A 8 10.23 9.97 -2.47
CA GLY A 8 9.97 11.17 -3.28
C GLY A 8 8.49 11.51 -3.47
N LEU A 9 7.57 10.71 -2.93
CA LEU A 9 6.13 10.93 -2.96
C LEU A 9 5.68 11.65 -1.68
N ALA A 10 4.92 12.72 -1.82
CA ALA A 10 4.39 13.46 -0.67
C ALA A 10 3.28 12.63 0.00
N LEU A 11 3.40 12.38 1.30
CA LEU A 11 2.34 11.69 2.03
C LEU A 11 1.05 12.54 2.05
N PRO A 12 -0.14 11.89 1.99
CA PRO A 12 -1.41 12.59 2.10
C PRO A 12 -1.48 13.40 3.39
N GLY A 13 -1.98 14.63 3.32
CA GLY A 13 -2.07 15.51 4.50
C GLY A 13 -2.87 14.89 5.64
N LEU A 14 -3.90 14.11 5.31
CA LEU A 14 -4.69 13.35 6.28
C LEU A 14 -3.84 12.29 7.02
N LEU A 15 -3.00 11.54 6.30
CA LEU A 15 -2.13 10.52 6.89
C LEU A 15 -1.13 11.16 7.85
N THR A 16 -0.50 12.26 7.42
CA THR A 16 0.42 13.03 8.28
C THR A 16 -0.29 13.53 9.54
N ALA A 17 -1.47 14.12 9.42
CA ALA A 17 -2.25 14.60 10.56
C ALA A 17 -2.66 13.47 11.52
N LEU A 18 -3.03 12.30 11.00
CA LEU A 18 -3.35 11.12 11.82
C LEU A 18 -2.11 10.61 12.57
N MET A 19 -0.95 10.54 11.92
CA MET A 19 0.30 10.13 12.58
C MET A 19 0.72 11.12 13.67
N GLU A 20 0.70 12.42 13.40
CA GLU A 20 1.06 13.48 14.36
C GLU A 20 0.16 13.47 15.60
N ARG A 21 -1.12 13.15 15.41
CA ARG A 21 -2.10 13.03 16.50
C ARG A 21 -2.08 11.66 17.18
N GLY A 22 -1.25 10.73 16.70
CA GLY A 22 -1.22 9.34 17.16
C GLY A 22 -2.52 8.57 16.92
N LEU A 23 -3.31 8.99 15.92
CA LEU A 23 -4.56 8.37 15.49
C LEU A 23 -4.38 7.37 14.35
N TRP A 24 -3.24 7.41 13.64
CA TRP A 24 -2.86 6.35 12.71
C TRP A 24 -2.42 5.10 13.49
N ARG A 25 -3.41 4.34 13.97
CA ARG A 25 -3.26 3.14 14.78
C ARG A 25 -4.19 2.05 14.29
N HIS A 26 -3.78 0.82 14.52
CA HIS A 26 -4.55 -0.35 14.13
C HIS A 26 -5.99 -0.27 14.68
N PRO A 27 -7.04 -0.27 13.83
CA PRO A 27 -8.42 -0.08 14.27
C PRO A 27 -9.04 -1.35 14.88
N GLY A 28 -8.38 -2.49 14.70
CA GLY A 28 -8.86 -3.83 15.08
C GLY A 28 -8.88 -4.74 13.87
N ASP A 29 -8.63 -6.03 14.07
CA ASP A 29 -8.53 -6.99 12.95
C ASP A 29 -9.89 -7.11 12.22
N GLU A 30 -11.00 -7.04 12.97
CA GLU A 30 -12.37 -7.06 12.43
C GLU A 30 -12.64 -5.88 11.48
N VAL A 31 -12.23 -4.66 11.87
CA VAL A 31 -12.44 -3.46 11.05
C VAL A 31 -11.63 -3.53 9.74
N LEU A 32 -10.40 -4.04 9.80
CA LEU A 32 -9.59 -4.24 8.59
C LEU A 32 -10.14 -5.36 7.70
N ALA A 33 -10.65 -6.44 8.29
CA ALA A 33 -11.29 -7.52 7.54
C ALA A 33 -12.58 -7.04 6.86
N GLU A 34 -13.35 -6.15 7.49
CA GLU A 34 -14.51 -5.51 6.84
C GLU A 34 -14.09 -4.59 5.68
N ALA A 35 -13.02 -3.81 5.86
CA ALA A 35 -12.50 -2.92 4.83
C ALA A 35 -11.87 -3.68 3.65
N VAL A 36 -11.28 -4.86 3.89
CA VAL A 36 -10.57 -5.67 2.88
C VAL A 36 -10.93 -7.16 3.01
N PRO A 37 -12.17 -7.57 2.67
CA PRO A 37 -12.69 -8.90 3.02
C PRO A 37 -12.02 -10.09 2.30
N TRP A 38 -11.23 -9.82 1.27
CA TRP A 38 -10.47 -10.84 0.54
C TRP A 38 -9.06 -11.05 1.10
N PHE A 39 -8.59 -10.18 2.00
CA PHE A 39 -7.26 -10.25 2.60
C PHE A 39 -7.34 -11.07 3.90
N GLN A 40 -6.66 -12.22 3.96
CA GLN A 40 -6.88 -13.16 5.08
C GLN A 40 -5.85 -13.00 6.22
N ASP A 41 -4.68 -12.43 5.94
CA ASP A 41 -3.65 -12.31 6.96
C ASP A 41 -3.81 -11.04 7.79
N PRO A 42 -3.49 -11.07 9.10
CA PRO A 42 -3.55 -9.89 9.95
C PRO A 42 -2.54 -8.85 9.47
N LEU A 43 -3.02 -7.61 9.34
CA LEU A 43 -2.20 -6.46 8.96
C LEU A 43 -1.68 -5.71 10.19
N VAL A 44 -0.63 -4.93 9.98
CA VAL A 44 -0.17 -3.88 10.89
C VAL A 44 -0.02 -2.59 10.10
N LEU A 45 -0.54 -1.48 10.63
CA LEU A 45 -0.35 -0.17 10.02
C LEU A 45 1.10 0.29 10.23
N VAL A 46 1.72 0.80 9.17
CA VAL A 46 3.06 1.36 9.21
C VAL A 46 2.98 2.76 9.80
N SER A 47 3.63 3.01 10.93
CA SER A 47 3.26 4.11 11.83
C SER A 47 4.03 5.42 11.63
N SER A 48 5.06 5.42 10.78
CA SER A 48 5.87 6.60 10.48
C SER A 48 6.39 6.62 9.04
N ALA A 49 6.74 7.81 8.54
CA ALA A 49 7.35 7.94 7.20
C ALA A 49 8.65 7.14 7.06
N GLU A 50 9.48 7.07 8.11
CA GLU A 50 10.71 6.26 8.10
C GLU A 50 10.40 4.75 7.98
N GLN A 51 9.38 4.27 8.71
CA GLN A 51 8.94 2.88 8.60
C GLN A 51 8.32 2.60 7.23
N MET A 52 7.55 3.54 6.65
CA MET A 52 6.99 3.42 5.31
C MET A 52 8.11 3.37 4.26
N GLU A 53 9.14 4.18 4.40
CA GLU A 53 10.34 4.13 3.56
C GLU A 53 10.99 2.75 3.65
N SER A 54 11.25 2.26 4.87
CA SER A 54 11.86 0.95 5.09
C SER A 54 11.02 -0.20 4.54
N ALA A 55 9.70 -0.20 4.80
CA ALA A 55 8.78 -1.22 4.31
C ALA A 55 8.72 -1.22 2.79
N SER A 56 8.67 -0.04 2.18
CA SER A 56 8.53 0.12 0.73
C SER A 56 9.79 -0.25 -0.07
N ARG A 57 10.95 -0.46 0.58
CA ARG A 57 12.18 -0.93 -0.10
C ARG A 57 12.05 -2.35 -0.62
N SER A 58 11.21 -3.20 -0.03
CA SER A 58 10.99 -4.56 -0.55
C SER A 58 10.42 -4.54 -1.97
N MET A 59 9.63 -3.52 -2.32
CA MET A 59 9.07 -3.37 -3.66
C MET A 59 10.14 -3.19 -4.73
N ASP A 60 11.29 -2.55 -4.40
CA ASP A 60 12.40 -2.43 -5.34
C ASP A 60 13.00 -3.79 -5.69
N MET A 61 13.15 -4.65 -4.67
CA MET A 61 13.63 -6.02 -4.85
C MET A 61 12.65 -6.81 -5.73
N PHE A 62 11.35 -6.75 -5.45
CA PHE A 62 10.35 -7.50 -6.24
C PHE A 62 10.22 -7.00 -7.67
N ALA A 63 10.30 -5.69 -7.92
CA ALA A 63 10.22 -5.13 -9.25
C ALA A 63 11.46 -5.41 -10.13
N ASP A 64 12.62 -5.62 -9.51
CA ASP A 64 13.87 -5.93 -10.19
C ASP A 64 14.17 -7.44 -10.27
N ASP A 65 13.38 -8.29 -9.60
CA ASP A 65 13.56 -9.74 -9.55
C ASP A 65 13.11 -10.44 -10.86
N PRO A 66 13.80 -11.50 -11.32
CA PRO A 66 13.37 -12.30 -12.48
C PRO A 66 11.95 -12.90 -12.37
N TYR A 67 11.45 -13.08 -11.13
CA TYR A 67 10.12 -13.55 -10.79
C TYR A 67 9.15 -12.41 -10.43
N CYS A 68 9.45 -11.15 -10.79
CA CYS A 68 8.59 -9.98 -10.56
C CYS A 68 7.13 -10.18 -11.02
N ALA A 69 6.92 -11.04 -12.04
CA ALA A 69 5.60 -11.42 -12.53
C ALA A 69 4.71 -12.11 -11.48
N PHE A 70 5.31 -12.78 -10.48
CA PHE A 70 4.59 -13.38 -9.36
C PHE A 70 3.98 -12.30 -8.45
N PHE A 71 4.75 -11.26 -8.10
CA PHE A 71 4.31 -10.15 -7.24
C PHE A 71 3.50 -9.10 -7.99
N ARG A 72 3.53 -9.11 -9.33
CA ARG A 72 2.91 -8.09 -10.20
C ARG A 72 3.39 -6.69 -9.83
N GLU A 73 4.67 -6.56 -9.56
CA GLU A 73 5.33 -5.29 -9.27
C GLU A 73 6.31 -4.98 -10.40
N ALA A 74 6.27 -3.74 -10.88
CA ALA A 74 7.16 -3.27 -11.94
C ALA A 74 7.44 -1.77 -11.77
N ARG A 75 8.48 -1.28 -12.45
CA ARG A 75 8.80 0.14 -12.52
C ARG A 75 8.11 0.77 -13.73
N GLY A 76 7.23 1.75 -13.51
CA GLY A 76 6.57 2.47 -14.60
C GLY A 76 7.56 3.11 -15.56
N SER A 77 8.70 3.61 -15.06
CA SER A 77 9.78 4.18 -15.89
C SER A 77 10.39 3.23 -16.90
N ARG A 78 10.22 1.91 -16.74
CA ARG A 78 10.75 0.87 -17.64
C ARG A 78 9.70 0.27 -18.57
N ALA A 79 8.44 0.65 -18.44
CA ALA A 79 7.35 0.11 -19.24
C ALA A 79 7.13 0.97 -20.50
N ASP A 80 6.85 0.31 -21.64
CA ASP A 80 6.52 1.00 -22.90
C ASP A 80 5.14 1.69 -22.84
N THR A 81 4.28 1.22 -21.94
CA THR A 81 2.93 1.75 -21.70
C THR A 81 2.71 1.95 -20.20
N PRO A 82 1.86 2.92 -19.79
CA PRO A 82 1.50 3.07 -18.38
C PRO A 82 1.07 1.75 -17.74
N LEU A 83 1.60 1.46 -16.56
CA LEU A 83 1.21 0.27 -15.80
C LEU A 83 -0.19 0.44 -15.23
N GLU A 84 -1.03 -0.57 -15.45
CA GLU A 84 -2.39 -0.65 -14.92
C GLU A 84 -2.53 -1.83 -13.96
N LEU A 85 -3.51 -1.78 -13.05
CA LEU A 85 -3.84 -2.93 -12.21
C LEU A 85 -4.19 -4.14 -13.11
N PRO A 86 -3.73 -5.36 -12.78
CA PRO A 86 -3.24 -5.79 -11.47
C PRO A 86 -1.74 -5.57 -11.21
N TRP A 87 -1.03 -4.80 -12.04
CA TRP A 87 0.36 -4.42 -11.78
C TRP A 87 0.47 -3.16 -10.92
N LEU A 88 1.27 -3.24 -9.85
CA LEU A 88 1.68 -2.08 -9.07
C LEU A 88 2.91 -1.42 -9.70
N ASP A 89 2.84 -0.10 -9.87
CA ASP A 89 3.99 0.71 -10.19
C ASP A 89 4.70 1.11 -8.89
N VAL A 90 5.86 0.51 -8.63
CA VAL A 90 6.60 0.69 -7.36
C VAL A 90 7.23 2.07 -7.20
N GLU A 91 7.27 2.86 -8.27
CA GLU A 91 7.72 4.25 -8.27
C GLU A 91 6.59 5.23 -7.93
N GLN A 92 5.34 4.75 -7.98
CA GLN A 92 4.12 5.50 -7.69
C GLN A 92 3.36 4.90 -6.50
N ALA A 93 4.06 4.16 -5.62
CA ALA A 93 3.45 3.45 -4.50
C ALA A 93 4.19 3.66 -3.17
N VAL A 94 3.44 3.67 -2.07
CA VAL A 94 3.96 3.69 -0.68
C VAL A 94 3.20 2.68 0.16
N LEU A 95 3.90 1.75 0.80
CA LEU A 95 3.27 0.79 1.72
C LEU A 95 2.82 1.48 3.01
N ILE A 96 1.56 1.28 3.39
CA ILE A 96 0.93 1.84 4.60
C ILE A 96 0.45 0.78 5.58
N ALA A 97 0.37 -0.48 5.15
CA ALA A 97 0.17 -1.63 6.02
C ALA A 97 0.92 -2.83 5.45
N VAL A 98 1.43 -3.70 6.32
CA VAL A 98 2.09 -4.96 5.96
C VAL A 98 1.55 -6.07 6.83
N THR A 99 1.69 -7.32 6.41
CA THR A 99 1.33 -8.48 7.23
C THR A 99 2.12 -8.52 8.53
N ARG A 100 1.43 -8.88 9.61
CA ARG A 100 1.99 -8.98 10.97
C ARG A 100 3.02 -10.11 11.08
N ASP A 101 2.75 -11.22 10.39
CA ASP A 101 3.51 -12.45 10.53
C ASP A 101 4.76 -12.45 9.63
N PRO A 102 5.96 -12.70 10.18
CA PRO A 102 7.17 -12.77 9.38
C PRO A 102 7.09 -13.84 8.28
N GLY A 103 7.45 -13.47 7.06
CA GLY A 103 7.43 -14.36 5.89
C GLY A 103 6.09 -14.39 5.15
N ALA A 104 5.06 -13.68 5.63
CA ALA A 104 3.92 -13.31 4.80
C ALA A 104 4.27 -12.05 3.98
N ASP A 105 3.88 -12.03 2.71
CA ASP A 105 4.24 -10.98 1.74
C ASP A 105 3.07 -10.01 1.45
N GLY A 106 2.02 -10.04 2.27
CA GLY A 106 0.83 -9.21 2.07
C GLY A 106 1.05 -7.75 2.49
N ALA A 107 0.53 -6.80 1.71
CA ALA A 107 0.59 -5.38 2.03
C ALA A 107 -0.59 -4.57 1.48
N LEU A 108 -0.81 -3.41 2.08
CA LEU A 108 -1.62 -2.32 1.52
C LEU A 108 -0.72 -1.15 1.15
N ALA A 109 -1.00 -0.54 0.01
CA ALA A 109 -0.25 0.58 -0.53
C ALA A 109 -1.15 1.77 -0.89
N LEU A 110 -0.64 2.98 -0.72
CA LEU A 110 -1.11 4.16 -1.44
C LEU A 110 -0.60 4.06 -2.88
N ASP A 111 -1.48 4.27 -3.84
CA ASP A 111 -1.15 4.26 -5.26
C ASP A 111 -1.48 5.62 -5.87
N TYR A 112 -0.42 6.35 -6.22
CA TYR A 112 -0.44 7.76 -6.62
C TYR A 112 -0.80 7.97 -8.09
N ARG A 113 -1.04 6.90 -8.86
CA ARG A 113 -1.46 6.98 -10.27
C ARG A 113 -2.83 7.63 -10.49
N THR A 114 -3.62 7.84 -9.42
CA THR A 114 -4.94 8.50 -9.49
C THR A 114 -4.92 9.95 -9.06
N ASP A 115 -4.55 10.24 -7.80
CA ASP A 115 -4.53 11.58 -7.22
C ASP A 115 -3.31 11.69 -6.28
N PRO A 116 -2.41 12.66 -6.47
CA PRO A 116 -1.21 12.78 -5.65
C PRO A 116 -1.46 13.30 -4.22
N SER A 117 -2.64 13.82 -3.93
CA SER A 117 -3.04 14.36 -2.63
C SER A 117 -3.98 13.44 -1.83
N ASP A 118 -4.76 12.62 -2.54
CA ASP A 118 -5.67 11.62 -1.97
C ASP A 118 -5.65 10.32 -2.81
N PRO A 119 -4.48 9.63 -2.84
CA PRO A 119 -4.27 8.46 -3.68
C PRO A 119 -5.22 7.33 -3.32
N ARG A 120 -5.52 6.45 -4.28
CA ARG A 120 -6.29 5.24 -3.98
C ARG A 120 -5.51 4.32 -3.04
N VAL A 121 -6.24 3.46 -2.34
CA VAL A 121 -5.63 2.37 -1.55
C VAL A 121 -5.77 1.09 -2.33
N VAL A 122 -4.67 0.37 -2.50
CA VAL A 122 -4.61 -0.96 -3.11
C VAL A 122 -4.03 -1.97 -2.14
N GLY A 123 -4.34 -3.24 -2.32
CA GLY A 123 -3.73 -4.32 -1.56
C GLY A 123 -3.29 -5.47 -2.47
N SER A 124 -2.28 -6.19 -2.02
CA SER A 124 -1.77 -7.40 -2.67
C SER A 124 -2.68 -8.59 -2.39
N ASP A 125 -3.30 -9.17 -3.41
CA ASP A 125 -4.19 -10.33 -3.29
C ASP A 125 -3.46 -11.62 -3.68
N PHE A 126 -3.09 -12.41 -2.67
CA PHE A 126 -2.56 -13.77 -2.83
C PHE A 126 -3.61 -14.85 -2.53
N TRP A 127 -4.77 -14.49 -2.00
CA TRP A 127 -5.75 -15.46 -1.50
C TRP A 127 -6.80 -15.84 -2.54
N THR A 128 -7.10 -14.95 -3.49
CA THR A 128 -7.98 -15.29 -4.62
C THR A 128 -7.29 -16.24 -5.60
N ASP A 129 -5.97 -16.10 -5.78
CA ASP A 129 -5.16 -16.94 -6.66
C ASP A 129 -3.76 -17.13 -6.06
N PRO A 130 -3.47 -18.26 -5.39
CA PRO A 130 -2.20 -18.45 -4.67
C PRO A 130 -1.00 -18.61 -5.61
N LEU A 131 -1.22 -18.70 -6.93
CA LEU A 131 -0.14 -18.81 -7.91
C LEU A 131 0.35 -17.45 -8.41
N LEU A 132 -0.38 -16.37 -8.14
CA LEU A 132 0.05 -15.03 -8.54
C LEU A 132 -0.62 -13.93 -7.70
N CYS A 133 0.17 -12.95 -7.28
CA CYS A 133 -0.36 -11.74 -6.65
C CYS A 133 -1.20 -10.93 -7.64
N ARG A 134 -2.28 -10.31 -7.17
CA ARG A 134 -2.97 -9.24 -7.91
C ARG A 134 -3.12 -8.02 -7.03
N TRP A 135 -2.65 -6.87 -7.49
CA TRP A 135 -2.95 -5.62 -6.81
C TRP A 135 -4.38 -5.20 -7.12
N ARG A 136 -5.20 -5.02 -6.08
CA ARG A 136 -6.63 -4.72 -6.18
C ARG A 136 -6.95 -3.45 -5.41
N VAL A 137 -7.90 -2.67 -5.93
CA VAL A 137 -8.41 -1.50 -5.22
C VAL A 137 -9.13 -1.95 -3.96
N VAL A 138 -8.70 -1.39 -2.83
CA VAL A 138 -9.35 -1.47 -1.52
C VAL A 138 -10.32 -0.32 -1.36
N ALA A 139 -9.85 0.90 -1.63
CA ALA A 139 -10.64 2.12 -1.57
C ALA A 139 -10.27 3.06 -2.72
N PRO A 140 -11.24 3.82 -3.26
CA PRO A 140 -10.98 4.74 -4.37
C PRO A 140 -10.06 5.90 -3.97
N THR A 141 -10.00 6.23 -2.69
CA THR A 141 -9.14 7.28 -2.11
C THR A 141 -8.70 6.87 -0.71
N PHE A 142 -7.61 7.49 -0.23
CA PHE A 142 -7.11 7.29 1.12
C PHE A 142 -8.09 7.83 2.16
N SER A 143 -8.72 8.97 1.89
CA SER A 143 -9.78 9.52 2.74
C SER A 143 -10.97 8.57 2.91
N ALA A 144 -11.37 7.87 1.85
CA ALA A 144 -12.44 6.88 1.92
C ALA A 144 -12.04 5.67 2.77
N PHE A 145 -10.78 5.22 2.65
CA PHE A 145 -10.24 4.12 3.45
C PHE A 145 -10.18 4.47 4.95
N VAL A 146 -9.69 5.67 5.28
CA VAL A 146 -9.67 6.18 6.66
C VAL A 146 -11.09 6.24 7.23
N THR A 147 -12.04 6.75 6.45
CA THR A 147 -13.46 6.81 6.84
C THR A 147 -14.03 5.42 7.11
N SER A 148 -13.74 4.42 6.25
CA SER A 148 -14.23 3.06 6.46
C SER A 148 -13.65 2.37 7.69
N MET A 149 -12.46 2.80 8.14
CA MET A 149 -11.86 2.32 9.38
C MET A 149 -12.31 3.08 10.63
N GLY A 150 -13.11 4.15 10.47
CA GLY A 150 -13.55 5.01 11.56
C GLY A 150 -12.45 5.88 12.17
N LEU A 151 -11.42 6.25 11.38
CA LEU A 151 -10.29 7.08 11.79
C LEU A 151 -10.42 8.55 11.37
#